data_AF-A0A970NBW4-F1
#
_entry.id   AF-A0A970NBW4-F1
#
_cell.length_a   1.000
_cell.length_b   1.000
_cell.length_c   1.000
_cell.angle_alpha   90.00
_cell.angle_beta   90.00
_cell.angle_gamma   90.00
#
_symmetry.space_group_name_H-M   'P 1'
#
loop_
_entity.id
_entity.type
_entity.pdbx_description
1 polymer ?
#
loop_
_entity_poly.entity_id
_entity_poly.type
_entity_poly.pdbx_seq_one_letter_code
_entity_poly.pdbx_strand_id
1 'polypeptide(L)'
;MDKVERDTFGVKAEVSLEGVEVERLLPNELEDVVRGIALQYQKLPVEPRLDKQTGAIIGEESGSTVDIEATLVQLRSCSPGQNVEMVKVPLAPQHNSAEIQAAQKAIIGSYSTWFHGSPARYQNIATAMRDVNNTLVWPGQLFSFNEVVGPRTPERGYLPAPVILNGGLDVGYGGGVCQVSSTVYNAALAANLAVVERHGHSKPVHYVPEGRDAAVDYGGVDMKFRNNRSTAIIIKSFFNNGRLYIELRGAEQN
;
A
#
# COMPACT_ATOMS: atom_id res chain seq x y z
N MET A 1 10.19 55.46 -3.12
CA MET A 1 11.15 54.44 -3.56
C MET A 1 10.41 53.18 -3.98
N ASP A 2 9.54 52.64 -3.14
CA ASP A 2 8.75 51.41 -3.39
C ASP A 2 7.99 51.39 -4.74
N LYS A 3 7.30 52.48 -5.14
CA LYS A 3 6.58 52.51 -6.42
C LYS A 3 7.48 52.38 -7.67
N VAL A 4 8.62 53.08 -7.68
CA VAL A 4 9.56 53.06 -8.83
C VAL A 4 10.23 51.68 -8.94
N GLU A 5 10.58 51.08 -7.80
CA GLU A 5 11.17 49.75 -7.74
C GLU A 5 10.19 48.69 -8.28
N ARG A 6 8.94 48.72 -7.84
CA ARG A 6 7.89 47.81 -8.33
C ARG A 6 7.54 48.00 -9.80
N ASP A 7 7.53 49.23 -10.30
CA ASP A 7 7.32 49.51 -11.71
C ASP A 7 8.52 49.07 -12.59
N THR A 8 9.73 48.93 -12.01
CA THR A 8 10.95 48.55 -12.73
C THR A 8 11.24 47.03 -12.68
N PHE A 9 11.03 46.41 -11.52
CA PHE A 9 11.41 45.02 -11.26
C PHE A 9 10.23 44.09 -10.97
N GLY A 10 9.03 44.64 -10.78
CA GLY A 10 7.82 43.88 -10.53
C GLY A 10 7.15 43.37 -11.81
N VAL A 11 6.13 42.54 -11.65
CA VAL A 11 5.29 42.07 -12.76
C VAL A 11 4.60 43.25 -13.45
N LYS A 12 4.45 43.17 -14.77
CA LYS A 12 3.80 44.22 -15.59
C LYS A 12 2.36 44.46 -15.12
N ALA A 13 1.88 45.68 -15.39
CA ALA A 13 0.53 46.11 -15.01
C ALA A 13 -0.57 45.21 -15.59
N GLU A 14 -1.65 45.05 -14.83
CA GLU A 14 -2.86 44.30 -15.17
C GLU A 14 -2.62 42.80 -15.47
N VAL A 15 -1.44 42.27 -15.14
CA VAL A 15 -1.15 40.84 -15.28
C VAL A 15 -1.82 40.06 -14.16
N SER A 16 -2.43 38.94 -14.53
CA SER A 16 -3.01 37.97 -13.60
C SER A 16 -2.44 36.58 -13.82
N LEU A 17 -2.49 35.75 -12.79
CA LEU A 17 -2.13 34.34 -12.79
C LEU A 17 -3.36 33.54 -12.38
N GLU A 18 -3.91 32.72 -13.28
CA GLU A 18 -5.16 31.98 -13.04
C GLU A 18 -6.30 32.91 -12.55
N GLY A 19 -6.34 34.15 -13.07
CA GLY A 19 -7.30 35.18 -12.67
C GLY A 19 -6.99 35.91 -11.35
N VAL A 20 -5.91 35.57 -10.65
CA VAL A 20 -5.43 36.30 -9.47
C VAL A 20 -4.51 37.43 -9.92
N GLU A 21 -4.79 38.66 -9.50
CA GLU A 21 -3.93 39.80 -9.81
C GLU A 21 -2.54 39.63 -9.17
N VAL A 22 -1.49 39.77 -9.99
CA VAL A 22 -0.09 39.63 -9.56
C VAL A 22 0.78 40.80 -10.02
N GLU A 23 0.17 41.86 -10.54
CA GLU A 23 0.87 43.06 -10.99
C GLU A 23 1.73 43.67 -9.87
N ARG A 24 2.86 44.27 -10.25
CA ARG A 24 3.80 44.97 -9.35
C ARG A 24 4.39 44.13 -8.20
N LEU A 25 4.11 42.83 -8.12
CA LEU A 25 4.77 41.93 -7.19
C LEU A 25 6.25 41.83 -7.57
N LEU A 26 7.11 42.01 -6.57
CA LEU A 26 8.55 41.82 -6.72
C LEU A 26 8.87 40.32 -6.85
N PRO A 27 10.06 39.94 -7.38
CA PRO A 27 10.37 38.53 -7.67
C PRO A 27 10.11 37.54 -6.54
N ASN A 28 10.47 37.88 -5.28
CA ASN A 28 10.25 36.99 -4.13
C ASN A 28 8.77 36.90 -3.75
N GLU A 29 8.04 38.03 -3.79
CA GLU A 29 6.60 38.07 -3.50
C GLU A 29 5.81 37.27 -4.55
N LEU A 30 6.21 37.40 -5.82
CA LEU A 30 5.62 36.66 -6.93
C LEU A 30 5.84 35.15 -6.77
N GLU A 31 7.04 34.74 -6.37
CA GLU A 31 7.36 33.34 -6.13
C GLU A 31 6.49 32.76 -5.00
N ASP A 32 6.33 33.49 -3.89
CA ASP A 32 5.47 33.07 -2.77
C ASP A 32 4.00 32.92 -3.21
N VAL A 33 3.49 33.86 -4.01
CA VAL A 33 2.12 33.79 -4.55
C VAL A 33 1.97 32.61 -5.52
N VAL A 34 2.92 32.42 -6.44
CA VAL A 34 2.91 31.30 -7.39
C VAL A 34 2.96 29.97 -6.65
N ARG A 35 3.81 29.84 -5.61
CA ARG A 35 3.87 28.65 -4.76
C ARG A 35 2.55 28.41 -4.03
N GLY A 36 1.93 29.46 -3.49
CA GLY A 36 0.65 29.37 -2.80
C GLY A 36 -0.48 28.89 -3.72
N ILE A 37 -0.56 29.42 -4.94
CA ILE A 37 -1.57 29.01 -5.92
C ILE A 37 -1.26 27.60 -6.45
N ALA A 38 0.01 27.26 -6.70
CA ALA A 38 0.43 25.97 -7.24
C ALA A 38 -0.04 24.78 -6.38
N LEU A 39 -0.09 24.94 -5.06
CA LEU A 39 -0.60 23.91 -4.14
C LEU A 39 -2.06 23.54 -4.42
N GLN A 40 -2.87 24.46 -4.94
CA GLN A 40 -4.27 24.21 -5.29
C GLN A 40 -4.41 23.33 -6.55
N TYR A 41 -3.39 23.34 -7.42
CA TYR A 41 -3.35 22.58 -8.67
C TYR A 41 -2.54 21.28 -8.57
N GLN A 42 -1.98 20.97 -7.40
CA GLN A 42 -1.29 19.72 -7.18
C GLN A 42 -2.29 18.56 -7.07
N LYS A 43 -2.20 17.61 -8.01
CA LYS A 43 -2.86 16.31 -7.95
C LYS A 43 -1.79 15.25 -7.79
N LEU A 44 -1.79 14.52 -6.68
CA LEU A 44 -0.89 13.37 -6.51
C LEU A 44 -1.31 12.23 -7.45
N PRO A 45 -0.35 11.47 -8.00
CA PRO A 45 -0.66 10.27 -8.76
C PRO A 45 -1.32 9.23 -7.86
N VAL A 46 -2.09 8.34 -8.49
CA VAL A 46 -2.68 7.18 -7.82
C VAL A 46 -1.92 5.95 -8.29
N GLU A 47 -1.29 5.25 -7.35
CA GLU A 47 -0.61 3.98 -7.62
C GLU A 47 -1.59 2.90 -8.08
N PRO A 48 -1.16 1.97 -8.95
CA PRO A 48 -1.99 0.85 -9.35
C PRO A 48 -2.19 -0.08 -8.15
N ARG A 49 -3.31 -0.80 -8.13
CA ARG A 49 -3.65 -1.68 -7.01
C ARG A 49 -4.46 -2.88 -7.46
N LEU A 50 -4.63 -3.83 -6.56
CA LEU A 50 -5.57 -4.94 -6.74
C LEU A 50 -6.86 -4.66 -6.00
N ASP A 51 -7.98 -4.90 -6.67
CA ASP A 51 -9.27 -5.03 -5.98
C ASP A 51 -9.20 -6.22 -5.03
N LYS A 52 -9.52 -5.97 -3.75
CA LYS A 52 -9.34 -6.99 -2.70
C LYS A 52 -10.25 -8.20 -2.86
N GLN A 53 -11.44 -8.03 -3.45
CA GLN A 53 -12.42 -9.10 -3.57
C GLN A 53 -12.18 -9.93 -4.85
N THR A 54 -12.05 -9.24 -5.97
CA THR A 54 -11.98 -9.85 -7.31
C THR A 54 -10.55 -10.16 -7.74
N GLY A 55 -9.55 -9.44 -7.21
CA GLY A 55 -8.17 -9.48 -7.69
C GLY A 55 -7.98 -8.81 -9.05
N ALA A 56 -8.96 -8.04 -9.52
CA ALA A 56 -8.83 -7.22 -10.72
C ALA A 56 -7.80 -6.10 -10.51
N ILE A 57 -7.06 -5.78 -11.57
CA ILE A 57 -6.11 -4.67 -11.55
C ILE A 57 -6.90 -3.37 -11.71
N ILE A 58 -6.75 -2.47 -10.74
CA ILE A 58 -7.20 -1.09 -10.81
C ILE A 58 -5.97 -0.28 -11.22
N GLY A 59 -6.05 0.31 -12.41
CA GLY A 59 -4.94 1.00 -13.03
C GLY A 59 -4.51 2.27 -12.30
N GLU A 60 -3.28 2.66 -12.57
CA GLU A 60 -2.67 3.88 -12.09
C GLU A 60 -3.26 5.13 -12.76
N GLU A 61 -3.29 6.25 -12.03
CA GLU A 61 -3.66 7.55 -12.58
C GLU A 61 -2.49 8.52 -12.47
N SER A 62 -2.18 9.22 -13.56
CA SER A 62 -1.20 10.31 -13.52
C SER A 62 -1.73 11.47 -12.68
N GLY A 63 -0.84 11.98 -11.84
CA GLY A 63 -1.02 13.26 -11.14
C GLY A 63 -0.58 14.43 -12.01
N SER A 64 -0.62 15.61 -11.41
CA SER A 64 -0.10 16.84 -11.99
C SER A 64 0.48 17.73 -10.91
N THR A 65 1.52 18.46 -11.25
CA THR A 65 2.05 19.55 -10.43
C THR A 65 2.32 20.76 -11.32
N VAL A 66 2.75 21.86 -10.72
CA VAL A 66 3.07 23.09 -11.43
C VAL A 66 4.58 23.23 -11.51
N ASP A 67 5.07 23.51 -12.71
CA ASP A 67 6.44 23.98 -12.91
C ASP A 67 6.49 25.47 -12.54
N ILE A 68 6.93 25.72 -11.32
CA ILE A 68 7.00 27.07 -10.73
C ILE A 68 7.95 27.95 -11.54
N GLU A 69 9.12 27.43 -11.92
CA GLU A 69 10.12 28.20 -12.66
C GLU A 69 9.61 28.57 -14.06
N ALA A 70 9.04 27.60 -14.79
CA ALA A 70 8.45 27.88 -16.10
C ALA A 70 7.29 28.89 -16.01
N THR A 71 6.48 28.80 -14.96
CA THR A 71 5.39 29.76 -14.71
C THR A 71 5.92 31.17 -14.41
N LEU A 72 6.96 31.29 -13.57
CA LEU A 72 7.62 32.56 -13.29
C LEU A 72 8.24 33.19 -14.54
N VAL A 73 8.86 32.37 -15.40
CA VAL A 73 9.40 32.83 -16.69
C VAL A 73 8.30 33.36 -17.60
N GLN A 74 7.13 32.71 -17.64
CA GLN A 74 5.97 33.22 -18.39
C GLN A 74 5.48 34.56 -17.82
N LEU A 75 5.34 34.68 -16.50
CA LEU A 75 4.90 35.92 -15.85
C LEU A 75 5.85 37.10 -16.08
N ARG A 76 7.16 36.86 -16.10
CA ARG A 76 8.16 37.90 -16.38
C ARG A 76 8.19 38.34 -17.85
N SER A 77 7.85 37.43 -18.77
CA SER A 77 7.93 37.66 -20.22
C SER A 77 6.60 38.09 -20.85
N CYS A 78 5.47 37.87 -20.18
CA CYS A 78 4.13 38.22 -20.67
C CYS A 78 3.95 39.72 -20.93
N SER A 79 2.96 40.07 -21.74
CA SER A 79 2.55 41.46 -22.00
C SER A 79 1.63 41.99 -20.88
N PRO A 80 1.55 43.31 -20.66
CA PRO A 80 0.57 43.90 -19.74
C PRO A 80 -0.86 43.44 -20.05
N GLY A 81 -1.70 43.29 -19.03
CA GLY A 81 -3.09 42.85 -19.17
C GLY A 81 -3.30 41.36 -19.46
N GLN A 82 -2.23 40.56 -19.55
CA GLN A 82 -2.36 39.12 -19.79
C GLN A 82 -2.74 38.35 -18.53
N ASN A 83 -3.68 37.41 -18.68
CA ASN A 83 -3.89 36.33 -17.73
C ASN A 83 -3.00 35.15 -18.14
N VAL A 84 -2.03 34.81 -17.30
CA VAL A 84 -1.13 33.69 -17.48
C VAL A 84 -1.73 32.45 -16.81
N GLU A 85 -1.71 31.32 -17.50
CA GLU A 85 -2.05 30.02 -16.92
C GLU A 85 -0.79 29.37 -16.35
N MET A 86 -0.95 28.61 -15.27
CA MET A 86 0.18 27.88 -14.69
C MET A 86 0.68 26.78 -15.62
N VAL A 87 2.00 26.64 -15.71
CA VAL A 87 2.62 25.54 -16.47
C VAL A 87 2.47 24.25 -15.67
N LYS A 88 1.53 23.40 -16.08
CA LYS A 88 1.26 22.11 -15.43
C LYS A 88 2.12 21.01 -16.05
N VAL A 89 2.77 20.21 -15.22
CA VAL A 89 3.57 19.05 -15.64
C VAL A 89 3.01 17.76 -15.04
N PRO A 90 3.00 16.65 -15.79
CA PRO A 90 2.49 15.38 -15.29
C PRO A 90 3.38 14.84 -14.17
N LEU A 91 2.75 14.27 -13.15
CA LEU A 91 3.44 13.54 -12.09
C LEU A 91 3.10 12.06 -12.24
N ALA A 92 4.07 11.25 -12.65
CA ALA A 92 3.88 9.83 -12.87
C ALA A 92 3.80 9.06 -11.54
N PRO A 93 2.98 8.00 -11.46
CA PRO A 93 3.01 7.05 -10.35
C PRO A 93 4.37 6.32 -10.31
N GLN A 94 4.73 5.85 -9.13
CA GLN A 94 5.96 5.09 -8.89
C GLN A 94 5.90 3.71 -9.56
N HIS A 95 4.72 3.09 -9.56
CA HIS A 95 4.47 1.78 -10.13
C HIS A 95 3.44 1.82 -11.26
N ASN A 96 3.36 0.75 -12.04
CA ASN A 96 2.37 0.62 -13.12
C ASN A 96 1.67 -0.75 -13.14
N SER A 97 0.53 -0.81 -13.84
CA SER A 97 -0.29 -2.02 -13.94
C SER A 97 0.45 -3.21 -14.54
N ALA A 98 1.42 -2.98 -15.43
CA ALA A 98 2.19 -4.06 -16.05
C ALA A 98 3.07 -4.80 -15.03
N GLU A 99 3.55 -4.12 -13.98
CA GLU A 99 4.28 -4.76 -12.88
C GLU A 99 3.38 -5.71 -12.09
N ILE A 100 2.12 -5.33 -11.85
CA ILE A 100 1.12 -6.20 -11.22
C ILE A 100 0.79 -7.39 -12.13
N GLN A 101 0.60 -7.16 -13.43
CA GLN A 101 0.38 -8.25 -14.40
C GLN A 101 1.54 -9.23 -14.43
N ALA A 102 2.78 -8.72 -14.39
CA ALA A 102 3.96 -9.57 -14.31
C ALA A 102 3.99 -10.39 -13.02
N ALA A 103 3.61 -9.79 -11.89
CA ALA A 103 3.53 -10.48 -10.59
C ALA A 103 2.48 -11.60 -10.53
N GLN A 104 1.50 -11.64 -11.44
CA GLN A 104 0.48 -12.69 -11.46
C GLN A 104 0.94 -14.00 -12.13
N LYS A 105 2.08 -13.98 -12.85
CA LYS A 105 2.48 -15.04 -13.78
C LYS A 105 3.01 -16.31 -13.10
N ALA A 106 3.90 -16.17 -12.12
CA ALA A 106 4.59 -17.31 -11.51
C ALA A 106 4.30 -17.44 -10.02
N ILE A 107 4.18 -18.68 -9.55
CA ILE A 107 4.16 -19.00 -8.12
C ILE A 107 5.63 -19.08 -7.67
N ILE A 108 6.05 -18.12 -6.85
CA ILE A 108 7.42 -18.07 -6.32
C ILE A 108 7.56 -18.77 -4.96
N GLY A 109 6.44 -19.01 -4.28
CA GLY A 109 6.40 -19.80 -3.06
C GLY A 109 4.97 -20.24 -2.76
N SER A 110 4.81 -21.44 -2.21
CA SER A 110 3.49 -21.94 -1.83
C SER A 110 3.61 -22.82 -0.60
N TYR A 111 2.58 -22.77 0.23
CA TYR A 111 2.45 -23.69 1.35
C TYR A 111 0.98 -23.96 1.63
N SER A 112 0.70 -25.13 2.21
CA SER A 112 -0.65 -25.47 2.62
C SER A 112 -0.67 -26.22 3.93
N THR A 113 -1.77 -26.06 4.66
CA THR A 113 -2.01 -26.75 5.93
C THR A 113 -3.40 -27.38 5.93
N TRP A 114 -3.51 -28.56 6.55
CA TRP A 114 -4.82 -29.17 6.81
C TRP A 114 -5.57 -28.35 7.84
N PHE A 115 -6.86 -28.11 7.62
CA PHE A 115 -7.70 -27.51 8.66
C PHE A 115 -8.85 -28.45 9.00
N HIS A 116 -9.17 -28.50 10.29
CA HIS A 116 -10.31 -29.22 10.84
C HIS A 116 -10.87 -28.42 12.02
N GLY A 117 -12.01 -28.82 12.57
CA GLY A 117 -12.59 -28.23 13.77
C GLY A 117 -14.01 -27.72 13.56
N SER A 118 -14.45 -26.84 14.45
CA SER A 118 -15.82 -26.33 14.48
C SER A 118 -16.14 -25.40 13.30
N PRO A 119 -17.43 -25.21 12.96
CA PRO A 119 -17.86 -24.20 11.99
C PRO A 119 -17.35 -22.78 12.33
N ALA A 120 -17.29 -22.44 13.63
CA ALA A 120 -16.75 -21.15 14.08
C ALA A 120 -15.26 -20.98 13.73
N ARG A 121 -14.46 -22.04 13.92
CA ARG A 121 -13.04 -22.04 13.52
C ARG A 121 -12.88 -21.91 12.01
N TYR A 122 -13.71 -22.62 11.24
CA TYR A 122 -13.70 -22.51 9.78
C TYR A 122 -14.00 -21.08 9.32
N GLN A 123 -15.05 -20.45 9.88
CA GLN A 123 -15.41 -19.07 9.58
C GLN A 123 -14.25 -18.11 9.88
N ASN A 124 -13.58 -18.24 11.03
CA ASN A 124 -12.44 -17.41 11.40
C ASN A 124 -11.27 -17.53 10.41
N ILE A 125 -10.96 -18.77 9.99
CA ILE A 125 -9.91 -19.02 9.00
C ILE A 125 -10.31 -18.42 7.64
N ALA A 126 -11.55 -18.62 7.21
CA ALA A 126 -12.06 -18.08 5.96
C ALA A 126 -12.01 -16.54 5.93
N THR A 127 -12.40 -15.88 7.04
CA THR A 127 -12.29 -14.42 7.19
C THR A 127 -10.85 -13.96 7.06
N ALA A 128 -9.91 -14.54 7.81
CA ALA A 128 -8.50 -14.15 7.73
C ALA A 128 -7.87 -14.44 6.37
N MET A 129 -8.22 -15.55 5.72
CA MET A 129 -7.78 -15.85 4.37
C MET A 129 -8.29 -14.82 3.37
N ARG A 130 -9.58 -14.47 3.43
CA ARG A 130 -10.15 -13.42 2.57
C ARG A 130 -9.40 -12.09 2.72
N ASP A 131 -9.05 -11.72 3.94
CA ASP A 131 -8.34 -10.45 4.21
C ASP A 131 -6.89 -10.50 3.64
N VAL A 132 -6.21 -11.64 3.76
CA VAL A 132 -4.86 -11.89 3.21
C VAL A 132 -4.88 -11.99 1.68
N ASN A 133 -5.95 -12.50 1.08
CA ASN A 133 -6.06 -12.67 -0.36
C ASN A 133 -5.90 -11.35 -1.10
N ASN A 134 -5.34 -11.40 -2.31
CA ASN A 134 -5.09 -10.24 -3.17
C ASN A 134 -4.26 -9.13 -2.47
N THR A 135 -3.41 -9.49 -1.51
CA THR A 135 -2.47 -8.51 -0.94
C THR A 135 -1.31 -8.30 -1.91
N LEU A 136 -1.15 -7.07 -2.37
CA LEU A 136 -0.01 -6.63 -3.16
C LEU A 136 1.10 -6.11 -2.22
N VAL A 137 2.32 -6.57 -2.43
CA VAL A 137 3.51 -6.15 -1.67
C VAL A 137 4.57 -5.67 -2.66
N TRP A 138 4.77 -4.36 -2.74
CA TRP A 138 5.72 -3.71 -3.63
C TRP A 138 7.18 -4.01 -3.26
N PRO A 139 8.15 -3.87 -4.19
CA PRO A 139 9.57 -3.99 -3.89
C PRO A 139 9.98 -3.16 -2.67
N GLY A 140 10.70 -3.79 -1.74
CA GLY A 140 11.14 -3.16 -0.49
C GLY A 140 10.05 -3.00 0.58
N GLN A 141 8.77 -3.16 0.25
CA GLN A 141 7.65 -3.02 1.19
C GLN A 141 7.68 -4.12 2.26
N LEU A 142 7.28 -3.76 3.48
CA LEU A 142 7.04 -4.68 4.57
C LEU A 142 5.60 -5.17 4.52
N PHE A 143 5.40 -6.49 4.52
CA PHE A 143 4.11 -7.10 4.82
C PHE A 143 3.99 -7.32 6.33
N SER A 144 2.86 -6.92 6.91
CA SER A 144 2.44 -7.27 8.26
C SER A 144 1.14 -8.05 8.21
N PHE A 145 1.13 -9.23 8.84
CA PHE A 145 -0.08 -10.04 8.90
C PHE A 145 -1.18 -9.34 9.69
N ASN A 146 -0.84 -8.69 10.81
CA ASN A 146 -1.81 -7.98 11.62
C ASN A 146 -2.36 -6.71 10.96
N GLU A 147 -1.56 -5.96 10.21
CA GLU A 147 -2.06 -4.80 9.45
C GLU A 147 -3.06 -5.22 8.36
N VAL A 148 -2.80 -6.36 7.70
CA VAL A 148 -3.66 -6.87 6.63
C VAL A 148 -4.95 -7.51 7.16
N VAL A 149 -4.85 -8.30 8.23
CA VAL A 149 -6.00 -9.05 8.79
C VAL A 149 -6.83 -8.18 9.77
N GLY A 150 -6.20 -7.25 10.47
CA GLY A 150 -6.86 -6.37 11.44
C GLY A 150 -7.30 -7.08 12.73
N PRO A 151 -8.09 -6.41 13.58
CA PRO A 151 -8.53 -6.98 14.86
C PRO A 151 -9.52 -8.12 14.67
N ARG A 152 -9.50 -9.10 15.58
CA ARG A 152 -10.34 -10.31 15.49
C ARG A 152 -11.61 -10.11 16.31
N THR A 153 -12.54 -9.31 15.79
CA THR A 153 -13.76 -8.88 16.50
C THR A 153 -15.06 -9.45 15.88
N PRO A 154 -16.17 -9.51 16.64
CA PRO A 154 -17.47 -9.93 16.11
C PRO A 154 -17.92 -9.13 14.88
N GLU A 155 -17.71 -7.81 14.88
CA GLU A 155 -18.15 -6.88 13.83
C GLU A 155 -17.44 -7.16 12.50
N ARG A 156 -16.23 -7.72 12.58
CA ARG A 156 -15.44 -8.15 11.42
C ARG A 156 -15.75 -9.60 11.01
N GLY A 157 -16.71 -10.24 11.67
CA GLY A 157 -17.18 -11.60 11.37
C GLY A 157 -16.36 -12.71 12.02
N TYR A 158 -15.58 -12.40 13.06
CA TYR A 158 -14.91 -13.43 13.86
C TYR A 158 -15.85 -13.99 14.93
N LEU A 159 -15.74 -15.30 15.17
CA LEU A 159 -16.54 -16.05 16.12
C LEU A 159 -15.66 -16.62 17.25
N PRO A 160 -16.22 -16.84 18.44
CA PRO A 160 -15.52 -17.52 19.52
C PRO A 160 -15.15 -18.94 19.12
N ALA A 161 -13.89 -19.31 19.27
CA ALA A 161 -13.34 -20.63 18.99
C ALA A 161 -12.14 -20.92 19.92
N PRO A 162 -11.69 -22.18 20.05
CA PRO A 162 -10.51 -22.48 20.84
C PRO A 162 -9.27 -21.69 20.36
N VAL A 163 -8.59 -21.05 21.30
CA VAL A 163 -7.36 -20.26 21.13
C VAL A 163 -6.30 -20.75 22.12
N ILE A 164 -5.03 -20.46 21.82
CA ILE A 164 -3.92 -20.67 22.76
C ILE A 164 -3.58 -19.32 23.37
N LEU A 165 -3.84 -19.16 24.67
CA LEU A 165 -3.56 -17.93 25.43
C LEU A 165 -2.67 -18.25 26.62
N ASN A 166 -1.52 -17.59 26.73
CA ASN A 166 -0.53 -17.80 27.82
C ASN A 166 -0.14 -19.28 28.04
N GLY A 167 -0.11 -20.08 26.97
CA GLY A 167 0.15 -21.51 27.06
C GLY A 167 -1.03 -22.36 27.55
N GLY A 168 -2.19 -21.78 27.84
CA GLY A 168 -3.46 -22.49 28.08
C GLY A 168 -4.32 -22.61 26.82
N LEU A 169 -5.25 -23.56 26.82
CA LEU A 169 -6.37 -23.58 25.89
C LEU A 169 -7.50 -22.74 26.48
N ASP A 170 -8.01 -21.79 25.71
CA ASP A 170 -9.11 -20.91 26.11
C ASP A 170 -10.06 -20.70 24.92
N VAL A 171 -11.14 -19.95 25.10
CA VAL A 171 -12.07 -19.56 24.03
C VAL A 171 -11.94 -18.07 23.76
N GLY A 172 -11.68 -17.72 22.49
CA GLY A 172 -11.52 -16.35 22.06
C GLY A 172 -11.93 -16.15 20.61
N TYR A 173 -12.10 -14.90 20.21
CA TYR A 173 -12.39 -14.57 18.82
C TYR A 173 -11.16 -14.80 17.93
N GLY A 174 -11.36 -15.37 16.74
CA GLY A 174 -10.26 -15.61 15.81
C GLY A 174 -9.48 -16.91 16.06
N GLY A 175 -10.02 -17.86 16.83
CA GLY A 175 -9.46 -19.21 16.91
C GLY A 175 -9.27 -19.82 15.51
N GLY A 176 -8.02 -20.18 15.19
CA GLY A 176 -7.59 -20.66 13.87
C GLY A 176 -6.76 -19.66 13.05
N VAL A 177 -6.73 -18.37 13.38
CA VAL A 177 -6.02 -17.35 12.60
C VAL A 177 -4.49 -17.54 12.57
N CYS A 178 -3.88 -18.02 13.67
CA CYS A 178 -2.44 -18.33 13.68
C CYS A 178 -2.05 -19.43 12.68
N GLN A 179 -2.98 -20.32 12.29
CA GLN A 179 -2.73 -21.28 11.23
C GLN A 179 -2.55 -20.59 9.87
N VAL A 180 -3.36 -19.56 9.60
CA VAL A 180 -3.23 -18.76 8.37
C VAL A 180 -1.89 -18.03 8.38
N SER A 181 -1.52 -17.39 9.49
CA SER A 181 -0.21 -16.74 9.64
C SER A 181 0.96 -17.71 9.43
N SER A 182 0.91 -18.88 10.07
CA SER A 182 1.92 -19.94 9.88
C SER A 182 2.00 -20.41 8.43
N THR A 183 0.86 -20.46 7.71
CA THR A 183 0.86 -20.85 6.30
C THR A 183 1.48 -19.75 5.42
N VAL A 184 1.19 -18.48 5.68
CA VAL A 184 1.84 -17.35 4.98
C VAL A 184 3.34 -17.34 5.26
N TYR A 185 3.76 -17.54 6.51
CA TYR A 185 5.17 -17.62 6.89
C TYR A 185 5.92 -18.69 6.08
N ASN A 186 5.35 -19.89 5.97
CA ASN A 186 6.00 -20.95 5.21
C ASN A 186 6.00 -20.71 3.70
N ALA A 187 4.97 -20.07 3.15
CA ALA A 187 4.99 -19.65 1.75
C ALA A 187 6.06 -18.58 1.50
N ALA A 188 6.28 -17.65 2.45
CA ALA A 188 7.34 -16.66 2.42
C ALA A 188 8.74 -17.29 2.49
N LEU A 189 8.93 -18.29 3.35
CA LEU A 189 10.17 -19.08 3.38
C LEU A 189 10.42 -19.81 2.05
N ALA A 190 9.39 -20.43 1.47
CA ALA A 190 9.50 -21.10 0.17
C ALA A 190 9.86 -20.13 -0.97
N ALA A 191 9.46 -18.86 -0.85
CA ALA A 191 9.81 -17.80 -1.78
C ALA A 191 11.15 -17.09 -1.46
N ASN A 192 11.92 -17.57 -0.48
CA ASN A 192 13.17 -16.97 0.01
C ASN A 192 13.02 -15.48 0.39
N LEU A 193 11.88 -15.12 0.99
CA LEU A 193 11.65 -13.75 1.45
C LEU A 193 12.31 -13.51 2.81
N ALA A 194 12.76 -12.28 3.03
CA ALA A 194 13.35 -11.86 4.29
C ALA A 194 12.29 -11.74 5.39
N VAL A 195 12.22 -12.73 6.28
CA VAL A 195 11.35 -12.70 7.47
C VAL A 195 11.92 -11.70 8.48
N VAL A 196 11.14 -10.66 8.78
CA VAL A 196 11.53 -9.55 9.67
C VAL A 196 11.04 -9.79 11.09
N GLU A 197 9.87 -10.41 11.24
CA GLU A 197 9.29 -10.75 12.54
C GLU A 197 8.62 -12.11 12.48
N ARG A 198 8.93 -12.97 13.44
CA ARG A 198 8.26 -14.25 13.66
C ARG A 198 8.35 -14.62 15.13
N HIS A 199 7.23 -15.03 15.70
CA HIS A 199 7.15 -15.60 17.05
C HIS A 199 6.61 -17.02 16.98
N GLY A 200 7.17 -17.93 17.77
CA GLY A 200 6.61 -19.28 17.92
C GLY A 200 5.49 -19.30 18.96
N HIS A 201 4.61 -20.28 18.87
CA HIS A 201 3.68 -20.61 19.94
C HIS A 201 4.46 -21.18 21.13
N SER A 202 3.95 -20.96 22.35
CA SER A 202 4.50 -21.55 23.57
C SER A 202 4.28 -23.06 23.68
N LYS A 203 3.45 -23.63 22.81
CA LYS A 203 3.16 -25.06 22.72
C LYS A 203 3.19 -25.52 21.25
N PRO A 204 3.56 -26.79 20.98
CA PRO A 204 3.49 -27.35 19.64
C PRO A 204 2.09 -27.23 19.02
N VAL A 205 2.04 -26.91 17.73
CA VAL A 205 0.80 -26.86 16.95
C VAL A 205 0.77 -28.00 15.95
N HIS A 206 -0.40 -28.57 15.69
CA HIS A 206 -0.52 -29.80 14.89
C HIS A 206 -0.52 -29.56 13.37
N TYR A 207 -0.69 -28.32 12.92
CA TYR A 207 -0.89 -27.99 11.51
C TYR A 207 0.41 -27.67 10.75
N VAL A 208 1.55 -27.52 11.44
CA VAL A 208 2.89 -27.34 10.86
C VAL A 208 3.95 -28.04 11.72
N PRO A 209 5.12 -28.42 11.15
CA PRO A 209 6.23 -28.95 11.92
C PRO A 209 6.79 -27.95 12.95
N GLU A 210 7.60 -28.43 13.89
CA GLU A 210 8.31 -27.57 14.84
C GLU A 210 9.20 -26.53 14.11
N GLY A 211 9.21 -25.30 14.63
CA GLY A 211 9.94 -24.18 14.03
C GLY A 211 9.28 -23.59 12.77
N ARG A 212 8.16 -24.16 12.30
CA ARG A 212 7.43 -23.70 11.12
C ARG A 212 6.15 -22.93 11.46
N ASP A 213 5.89 -22.70 12.73
CA ASP A 213 4.73 -21.94 13.20
C ASP A 213 5.04 -20.45 13.35
N ALA A 214 4.02 -19.61 13.18
CA ALA A 214 4.08 -18.16 13.38
C ALA A 214 2.82 -17.72 14.16
N ALA A 215 3.01 -17.44 15.45
CA ALA A 215 1.98 -16.91 16.33
C ALA A 215 1.73 -15.43 16.04
N VAL A 216 0.46 -15.02 16.09
CA VAL A 216 0.02 -13.64 15.90
C VAL A 216 -1.04 -13.28 16.92
N ASP A 217 -0.98 -12.05 17.42
CA ASP A 217 -1.99 -11.44 18.27
C ASP A 217 -2.11 -9.96 17.90
N TYR A 218 -3.34 -9.47 17.71
CA TYR A 218 -3.54 -8.12 17.20
C TYR A 218 -3.15 -7.08 18.25
N GLY A 219 -2.26 -6.15 17.87
CA GLY A 219 -1.69 -5.16 18.80
C GLY A 219 -0.49 -5.66 19.59
N GLY A 220 -0.07 -6.91 19.38
CA GLY A 220 1.11 -7.53 20.02
C GLY A 220 2.02 -8.21 18.99
N VAL A 221 2.18 -9.54 19.13
CA VAL A 221 3.07 -10.34 18.27
C VAL A 221 2.56 -10.43 16.84
N ASP A 222 3.46 -10.32 15.86
CA ASP A 222 3.10 -10.34 14.44
C ASP A 222 3.99 -11.29 13.62
N MET A 223 3.59 -11.53 12.37
CA MET A 223 4.40 -12.17 11.36
C MET A 223 4.62 -11.18 10.22
N LYS A 224 5.88 -10.82 10.02
CA LYS A 224 6.28 -9.82 9.02
C LYS A 224 7.37 -10.36 8.11
N PHE A 225 7.25 -10.08 6.82
CA PHE A 225 8.32 -10.29 5.87
C PHE A 225 8.50 -9.05 5.00
N ARG A 226 9.71 -8.81 4.52
CA ARG A 226 10.01 -7.78 3.53
C ARG A 226 10.01 -8.39 2.14
N ASN A 227 9.39 -7.72 1.17
CA ASN A 227 9.63 -8.04 -0.22
C ASN A 227 11.04 -7.56 -0.60
N ASN A 228 12.04 -8.42 -0.43
CA ASN A 228 13.43 -8.18 -0.82
C ASN A 228 13.71 -8.49 -2.31
N ARG A 229 12.66 -8.62 -3.14
CA ARG A 229 12.78 -8.75 -4.60
C ARG A 229 12.66 -7.36 -5.25
N SER A 230 13.11 -7.26 -6.50
CA SER A 230 12.95 -6.07 -7.34
C SER A 230 11.56 -5.96 -7.99
N THR A 231 10.69 -6.96 -7.80
CA THR A 231 9.36 -7.03 -8.41
C THR A 231 8.27 -7.19 -7.36
N ALA A 232 7.04 -6.78 -7.68
CA ALA A 232 5.90 -6.94 -6.78
C ALA A 232 5.59 -8.41 -6.49
N ILE A 233 4.98 -8.64 -5.33
CA ILE A 233 4.47 -9.96 -4.89
C ILE A 233 2.96 -9.84 -4.65
N ILE A 234 2.22 -10.86 -5.04
CA ILE A 234 0.78 -10.98 -4.76
C ILE A 234 0.54 -12.21 -3.89
N ILE A 235 -0.13 -12.02 -2.75
CA ILE A 235 -0.56 -13.11 -1.89
C ILE A 235 -1.93 -13.59 -2.35
N LYS A 236 -2.02 -14.87 -2.70
CA LYS A 236 -3.28 -15.56 -3.02
C LYS A 236 -3.57 -16.59 -1.96
N SER A 237 -4.83 -16.69 -1.56
CA SER A 237 -5.29 -17.69 -0.60
C SER A 237 -6.57 -18.35 -1.07
N PHE A 238 -6.66 -19.67 -0.93
CA PHE A 238 -7.85 -20.43 -1.30
C PHE A 238 -7.93 -21.75 -0.55
N PHE A 239 -9.14 -22.31 -0.46
CA PHE A 239 -9.36 -23.65 0.05
C PHE A 239 -9.39 -24.65 -1.11
N ASN A 240 -8.78 -25.82 -0.90
CA ASN A 240 -8.91 -26.94 -1.83
C ASN A 240 -8.74 -28.26 -1.06
N ASN A 241 -9.65 -29.22 -1.26
CA ASN A 241 -9.60 -30.57 -0.68
C ASN A 241 -9.27 -30.60 0.84
N GLY A 242 -9.98 -29.79 1.65
CA GLY A 242 -9.79 -29.75 3.10
C GLY A 242 -8.48 -29.10 3.58
N ARG A 243 -7.75 -28.45 2.69
CA ARG A 243 -6.53 -27.68 2.99
C ARG A 243 -6.74 -26.21 2.66
N LEU A 244 -6.07 -25.35 3.40
CA LEU A 244 -5.91 -23.96 3.03
C LEU A 244 -4.54 -23.77 2.39
N TYR A 245 -4.49 -23.04 1.29
CA TYR A 245 -3.30 -22.75 0.51
C TYR A 245 -2.99 -21.26 0.60
N ILE A 246 -1.70 -20.94 0.73
CA ILE A 246 -1.15 -19.62 0.43
C ILE A 246 -0.17 -19.78 -0.72
N GLU A 247 -0.38 -19.03 -1.79
CA GLU A 247 0.56 -18.84 -2.88
C GLU A 247 1.08 -17.42 -2.85
N LEU A 248 2.39 -17.27 -2.90
CA LEU A 248 3.05 -16.02 -3.23
C LEU A 248 3.34 -16.04 -4.72
N ARG A 249 2.74 -15.11 -5.45
CA ARG A 249 2.98 -14.91 -6.87
C ARG A 249 3.91 -13.74 -7.10
N GLY A 250 4.78 -13.86 -8.09
CA GLY A 250 5.71 -12.81 -8.47
C GLY A 250 6.07 -12.92 -9.95
N ALA A 251 6.81 -11.93 -10.43
CA ALA A 251 7.38 -12.01 -11.76
C ALA A 251 8.47 -13.10 -11.79
N GLU A 252 8.56 -13.80 -12.92
CA GLU A 252 9.68 -14.71 -13.20
C GLU A 252 10.98 -13.91 -13.15
N GLN A 253 11.98 -14.45 -12.44
CA GLN A 253 13.34 -13.93 -12.52
C GLN A 253 14.02 -14.66 -13.67
N ASN A 254 14.39 -13.91 -14.71
CA ASN A 254 15.33 -14.38 -15.73
C ASN A 254 16.72 -14.56 -15.13
#